data_AF-A0A845R096-F1
#
_entry.id   AF-A0A845R096-F1
#
_cell.length_a   1.000
_cell.length_b   1.000
_cell.length_c   1.000
_cell.angle_alpha   90.00
_cell.angle_beta   90.00
_cell.angle_gamma   90.00
#
_symmetry.space_group_name_H-M   'P 1'
#
loop_
_entity.id
_entity.type
_entity.pdbx_description
1 polymer ?
#
loop_
_entity_poly.entity_id
_entity_poly.type
_entity_poly.pdbx_seq_one_letter_code
_entity_poly.pdbx_strand_id
1 'polypeptide(L)'
;TIGFAEIYRSVANKGIVYRSLEEILELGKNEYTASGKRKIYMEGYELYPESPEIKERLENTAKGLLNLGKNHHSKGNFNSAINYYNDILTMPSLSNQIKTEVNLLLSLSQRNIVVNSNNFYTTKYNTSINDALNEQMNLGDAYPRTDLSKYANLSIPKDKYGWYAANKESIFYHMNPGSFINTEVVTDNIFQFVVLSVSTGVNEKDLNEILYGQGILHGMGSAFAEASRIHSINELYLISHAKLETGNGSSKLAKGVYLDENYKLVDKDGYFINSSGTQIGGKTSKSYKKVYNMFGIGAFDSNPLMGGAIRAYEEGWDTPAKAIIGGAKFINNGYINRGQDTLYKMRWNPENPGSHQYATDIGWAIKQAKIFADFYNKSSDYTLIFDIPQYNN
;
A
#
# COMPACT_ATOMS: atom_id res chain seq x y z
N THR A 1 7.45 18.23 48.77
CA THR A 1 6.27 18.23 49.66
C THR A 1 5.00 18.65 48.95
N ILE A 2 5.01 19.68 48.09
CA ILE A 2 3.82 20.12 47.31
C ILE A 2 3.34 19.03 46.32
N GLY A 3 4.26 18.37 45.61
CA GLY A 3 3.88 17.33 44.62
C GLY A 3 3.18 16.10 45.21
N PHE A 4 3.53 15.65 46.42
CA PHE A 4 2.84 14.52 47.07
C PHE A 4 1.42 14.89 47.48
N ALA A 5 1.20 16.10 48.03
CA ALA A 5 -0.12 16.55 48.43
C ALA A 5 -1.09 16.67 47.25
N GLU A 6 -0.60 17.08 46.08
CA GLU A 6 -1.39 17.11 44.84
C GLU A 6 -1.73 15.71 44.32
N ILE A 7 -0.80 14.75 44.40
CA ILE A 7 -1.05 13.33 44.08
C ILE A 7 -2.13 12.77 45.01
N TYR A 8 -1.99 12.91 46.34
CA TYR A 8 -2.98 12.42 47.30
C TYR A 8 -4.36 13.04 47.08
N ARG A 9 -4.43 14.34 46.76
CA ARG A 9 -5.69 15.03 46.44
C ARG A 9 -6.31 14.50 45.14
N SER A 10 -5.51 14.29 44.10
CA SER A 10 -5.96 13.70 42.81
C SER A 10 -6.50 12.28 43.00
N VAL A 11 -5.77 11.45 43.73
CA VAL A 11 -6.10 10.05 44.06
C VAL A 11 -7.39 9.97 44.88
N ALA A 12 -7.53 10.81 45.91
CA ALA A 12 -8.74 10.88 46.72
C ALA A 12 -9.97 11.32 45.91
N ASN A 13 -9.82 12.29 45.00
CA ASN A 13 -10.92 12.75 44.13
C ASN A 13 -11.39 11.69 43.14
N LYS A 14 -10.51 10.75 42.75
CA LYS A 14 -10.83 9.63 41.85
C LYS A 14 -11.28 8.36 42.56
N GLY A 15 -11.29 8.35 43.90
CA GLY A 15 -11.63 7.16 44.70
C GLY A 15 -10.59 6.03 44.61
N ILE A 16 -9.34 6.35 44.26
CA ILE A 16 -8.25 5.38 44.15
C ILE A 16 -7.65 5.17 45.55
N VAL A 17 -7.40 3.90 45.93
CA VAL A 17 -6.68 3.58 47.16
C VAL A 17 -5.20 3.85 46.91
N TYR A 18 -4.58 4.73 47.69
CA TYR A 18 -3.14 4.95 47.57
C TYR A 18 -2.39 3.66 47.91
N ARG A 19 -1.59 3.17 46.97
CA ARG A 19 -0.73 2.00 47.10
C ARG A 19 0.69 2.39 46.73
N SER A 20 1.67 1.81 47.41
CA SER A 20 3.08 1.95 47.06
C SER A 20 3.39 1.32 45.70
N LEU A 21 4.48 1.74 45.07
CA LEU A 21 4.94 1.14 43.81
C LEU A 21 5.14 -0.38 43.93
N GLU A 22 5.73 -0.84 45.03
CA GLU A 22 5.97 -2.27 45.29
C GLU A 22 4.67 -3.07 45.39
N GLU A 23 3.66 -2.55 46.10
CA GLU A 23 2.35 -3.17 46.20
C GLU A 23 1.65 -3.29 44.83
N ILE A 24 1.74 -2.25 43.99
CA ILE A 24 1.15 -2.27 42.64
C ILE A 24 1.84 -3.31 41.76
N LEU A 25 3.18 -3.36 41.80
CA LEU A 25 3.96 -4.32 41.04
C LEU A 25 3.62 -5.77 41.44
N GLU A 26 3.50 -6.03 42.74
CA GLU A 26 3.16 -7.36 43.26
C GLU A 26 1.71 -7.75 42.96
N LEU A 27 0.75 -6.82 43.10
CA LEU A 27 -0.65 -7.05 42.70
C LEU A 27 -0.77 -7.41 41.22
N GLY A 28 -0.12 -6.64 40.35
CA GLY A 28 -0.17 -6.88 38.91
C GLY A 28 0.55 -8.17 38.49
N LYS A 29 1.61 -8.57 39.22
CA LYS A 29 2.30 -9.84 39.01
C LYS A 29 1.40 -11.04 39.36
N ASN A 30 0.64 -10.92 40.45
CA ASN A 30 -0.26 -11.98 40.94
C ASN A 30 -1.62 -12.02 40.24
N GLU A 31 -2.00 -10.96 39.51
CA GLU A 31 -3.19 -10.96 38.67
C GLU A 31 -3.01 -11.89 37.46
N TYR A 32 -3.98 -12.75 37.22
CA TYR A 32 -3.88 -13.78 36.17
C TYR A 32 -4.28 -13.23 34.79
N THR A 33 -5.27 -12.34 34.74
CA THR A 33 -5.88 -11.87 33.50
C THR A 33 -5.17 -10.63 32.95
N ALA A 34 -5.04 -10.55 31.62
CA ALA A 34 -4.47 -9.36 30.98
C ALA A 34 -5.30 -8.09 31.25
N SER A 35 -6.63 -8.21 31.27
CA SER A 35 -7.54 -7.09 31.59
C SER A 35 -7.42 -6.63 33.05
N GLY A 36 -7.23 -7.55 34.01
CA GLY A 36 -6.95 -7.22 35.40
C GLY A 36 -5.60 -6.51 35.55
N LYS A 37 -4.54 -7.04 34.91
CA LYS A 37 -3.21 -6.40 34.88
C LYS A 37 -3.29 -4.99 34.33
N ARG A 38 -4.07 -4.77 33.26
CA ARG A 38 -4.29 -3.44 32.69
C ARG A 38 -4.86 -2.50 33.75
N LYS A 39 -5.91 -2.89 34.46
CA LYS A 39 -6.50 -2.05 35.51
C LYS A 39 -5.47 -1.66 36.58
N ILE A 40 -4.68 -2.62 37.06
CA ILE A 40 -3.68 -2.40 38.12
C ILE A 40 -2.55 -1.49 37.63
N TYR A 41 -1.99 -1.73 36.45
CA TYR A 41 -0.88 -0.94 35.94
C TYR A 41 -1.29 0.44 35.40
N MET A 42 -2.55 0.61 34.97
CA MET A 42 -3.11 1.94 34.70
C MET A 42 -3.18 2.77 35.98
N GLU A 43 -3.64 2.19 37.10
CA GLU A 43 -3.60 2.83 38.43
C GLU A 43 -2.16 3.16 38.83
N GLY A 44 -1.23 2.21 38.61
CA GLY A 44 0.20 2.43 38.79
C GLY A 44 0.76 3.60 38.00
N TYR A 45 0.31 3.80 36.77
CA TYR A 45 0.75 4.92 35.94
C TYR A 45 0.19 6.25 36.41
N GLU A 46 -1.05 6.28 36.91
CA GLU A 46 -1.60 7.51 37.50
C GLU A 46 -0.83 7.96 38.75
N LEU A 47 -0.36 6.99 39.56
CA LEU A 47 0.40 7.25 40.78
C LEU A 47 1.89 7.51 40.51
N TYR A 48 2.47 6.80 39.55
CA TYR A 48 3.90 6.76 39.26
C TYR A 48 4.18 6.88 37.75
N PRO A 49 3.78 7.99 37.10
CA PRO A 49 3.84 8.14 35.64
C PRO A 49 5.27 8.09 35.08
N GLU A 50 6.28 8.39 35.90
CA GLU A 50 7.68 8.33 35.48
C GLU A 50 8.38 6.99 35.75
N SER A 51 7.74 6.05 36.44
CA SER A 51 8.36 4.75 36.75
C SER A 51 8.63 3.94 35.47
N PRO A 52 9.90 3.61 35.17
CA PRO A 52 10.23 2.71 34.07
C PRO A 52 9.58 1.33 34.22
N GLU A 53 9.46 0.82 35.44
CA GLU A 53 8.86 -0.48 35.75
C GLU A 53 7.37 -0.49 35.39
N ILE A 54 6.62 0.58 35.72
CA ILE A 54 5.21 0.70 35.34
C ILE A 54 5.07 0.79 33.81
N LYS A 55 5.89 1.62 33.15
CA LYS A 55 5.88 1.73 31.67
C LYS A 55 6.15 0.38 31.00
N GLU A 56 7.13 -0.38 31.51
CA GLU A 56 7.44 -1.74 31.02
C GLU A 56 6.29 -2.72 31.27
N ARG A 57 5.63 -2.67 32.44
CA ARG A 57 4.51 -3.54 32.76
C ARG A 57 3.26 -3.22 31.92
N LEU A 58 3.02 -1.95 31.61
CA LEU A 58 1.99 -1.54 30.65
C LEU A 58 2.28 -2.08 29.25
N GLU A 59 3.50 -1.93 28.74
CA GLU A 59 3.92 -2.44 27.43
C GLU A 59 3.72 -3.97 27.35
N ASN A 60 4.13 -4.72 28.37
CA ASN A 60 3.95 -6.18 28.41
C ASN A 60 2.48 -6.59 28.52
N THR A 61 1.67 -5.83 29.27
CA THR A 61 0.23 -6.06 29.37
C THR A 61 -0.47 -5.81 28.03
N ALA A 62 -0.09 -4.73 27.33
CA ALA A 62 -0.61 -4.43 26.00
C ALA A 62 -0.31 -5.55 25.00
N LYS A 63 0.89 -6.15 25.03
CA LYS A 63 1.23 -7.34 24.21
C LYS A 63 0.33 -8.53 24.52
N GLY A 64 0.01 -8.76 25.81
CA GLY A 64 -0.92 -9.81 26.22
C GLY A 64 -2.33 -9.60 25.67
N LEU A 65 -2.86 -8.38 25.80
CA LEU A 65 -4.16 -8.00 25.23
C LEU A 65 -4.17 -8.08 23.70
N LEU A 66 -3.08 -7.66 23.05
CA LEU A 66 -2.93 -7.72 21.60
C LEU A 66 -3.03 -9.17 21.10
N ASN A 67 -2.40 -10.11 21.80
CA ASN A 67 -2.49 -11.54 21.46
C ASN A 67 -3.91 -12.09 21.62
N LEU A 68 -4.65 -11.68 22.65
CA LEU A 68 -6.06 -12.03 22.81
C LEU A 68 -6.90 -11.44 21.67
N GLY A 69 -6.71 -10.16 21.36
CA GLY A 69 -7.36 -9.48 20.23
C GLY A 69 -7.13 -10.21 18.91
N LYS A 70 -5.87 -10.53 18.58
CA LYS A 70 -5.50 -11.33 17.40
C LYS A 70 -6.16 -12.70 17.37
N ASN A 71 -6.27 -13.39 18.51
CA ASN A 71 -6.95 -14.69 18.57
C ASN A 71 -8.43 -14.58 18.20
N HIS A 72 -9.14 -13.59 18.74
CA HIS A 72 -10.52 -13.31 18.36
C HIS A 72 -10.64 -12.90 16.89
N HIS A 73 -9.75 -12.03 16.43
CA HIS A 73 -9.73 -11.52 15.06
C HIS A 73 -9.59 -12.66 14.03
N SER A 74 -8.64 -13.57 14.24
CA SER A 74 -8.41 -14.73 13.35
C SER A 74 -9.60 -15.69 13.25
N LYS A 75 -10.53 -15.64 14.21
CA LYS A 75 -11.76 -16.44 14.25
C LYS A 75 -12.97 -15.70 13.66
N GLY A 76 -12.78 -14.48 13.15
CA GLY A 76 -13.87 -13.60 12.71
C GLY A 76 -14.68 -12.97 13.84
N ASN A 77 -14.22 -13.05 15.09
CA ASN A 77 -14.89 -12.45 16.25
C ASN A 77 -14.53 -10.96 16.38
N PHE A 78 -14.87 -10.16 15.37
CA PHE A 78 -14.40 -8.78 15.22
C PHE A 78 -14.78 -7.87 16.38
N ASN A 79 -15.99 -7.97 16.93
CA ASN A 79 -16.41 -7.15 18.08
C ASN A 79 -15.51 -7.36 19.31
N SER A 80 -15.15 -8.60 19.61
CA SER A 80 -14.24 -8.91 20.72
C SER A 80 -12.83 -8.39 20.43
N ALA A 81 -12.33 -8.57 19.21
CA ALA A 81 -11.02 -8.07 18.80
C ALA A 81 -10.94 -6.53 18.92
N ILE A 82 -11.96 -5.82 18.40
CA ILE A 82 -12.10 -4.36 18.49
C ILE A 82 -12.05 -3.88 19.94
N ASN A 83 -12.76 -4.56 20.85
CA ASN A 83 -12.72 -4.20 22.27
C ASN A 83 -11.30 -4.28 22.85
N TYR A 84 -10.56 -5.35 22.57
CA TYR A 84 -9.17 -5.46 23.01
C TYR A 84 -8.27 -4.38 22.40
N TYR A 85 -8.44 -4.07 21.11
CA TYR A 85 -7.65 -3.04 20.45
C TYR A 85 -7.92 -1.65 21.04
N ASN A 86 -9.19 -1.30 21.27
CA ASN A 86 -9.57 -0.05 21.93
C ASN A 86 -9.03 0.03 23.37
N ASP A 87 -9.10 -1.07 24.13
CA ASP A 87 -8.53 -1.14 25.48
C ASP A 87 -7.02 -0.85 25.49
N ILE A 88 -6.29 -1.33 24.49
CA ILE A 88 -4.84 -1.08 24.36
C ILE A 88 -4.58 0.38 23.99
N LEU A 89 -5.36 0.96 23.06
CA LEU A 89 -5.15 2.35 22.61
C LEU A 89 -5.39 3.39 23.69
N THR A 90 -6.12 3.05 24.75
CA THR A 90 -6.29 3.91 25.93
C THR A 90 -5.12 3.83 26.93
N MET A 91 -4.18 2.90 26.77
CA MET A 91 -3.04 2.77 27.68
C MET A 91 -1.94 3.82 27.36
N PRO A 92 -1.39 4.51 28.38
CA PRO A 92 -0.38 5.52 28.19
C PRO A 92 1.00 4.89 27.97
N SER A 93 1.95 5.70 27.49
CA SER A 93 3.37 5.34 27.34
C SER A 93 3.69 4.08 26.52
N LEU A 94 2.74 3.57 25.73
CA LEU A 94 3.01 2.47 24.81
C LEU A 94 3.96 2.87 23.68
N SER A 95 4.79 1.91 23.25
CA SER A 95 5.64 2.08 22.09
C SER A 95 4.85 2.37 20.81
N ASN A 96 5.45 3.14 19.89
CA ASN A 96 4.85 3.40 18.58
C ASN A 96 4.64 2.10 17.78
N GLN A 97 5.44 1.07 18.03
CA GLN A 97 5.30 -0.24 17.41
C GLN A 97 3.96 -0.89 17.79
N ILE A 98 3.64 -0.97 19.09
CA ILE A 98 2.35 -1.53 19.53
C ILE A 98 1.19 -0.71 18.99
N LYS A 99 1.26 0.63 19.08
CA LYS A 99 0.18 1.51 18.58
C LYS A 99 -0.09 1.30 17.08
N THR A 100 0.97 1.22 16.29
CA THR A 100 0.87 1.03 14.83
C THR A 100 0.23 -0.32 14.50
N GLU A 101 0.66 -1.39 15.15
CA GLU A 101 0.08 -2.72 14.94
C GLU A 101 -1.38 -2.79 15.38
N VAL A 102 -1.72 -2.22 16.54
CA VAL A 102 -3.08 -2.21 17.08
C VAL A 102 -4.02 -1.40 16.19
N ASN A 103 -3.62 -0.21 15.73
CA ASN A 103 -4.46 0.61 14.85
C ASN A 103 -4.70 -0.07 13.49
N LEU A 104 -3.68 -0.72 12.92
CA LEU A 104 -3.84 -1.50 11.70
C LEU A 104 -4.84 -2.64 11.89
N LEU A 105 -4.70 -3.42 12.96
CA LEU A 105 -5.61 -4.52 13.27
C LEU A 105 -7.03 -4.05 13.58
N LEU A 106 -7.17 -2.91 14.26
CA LEU A 106 -8.47 -2.27 14.52
C LEU A 106 -9.16 -1.89 13.20
N SER A 107 -8.43 -1.22 12.30
CA SER A 107 -8.94 -0.86 10.97
C SER A 107 -9.40 -2.09 10.17
N LEU A 108 -8.63 -3.18 10.21
CA LEU A 108 -8.99 -4.43 9.52
C LEU A 108 -10.18 -5.13 10.17
N SER A 109 -10.27 -5.17 11.50
CA SER A 109 -11.43 -5.72 12.20
C SER A 109 -12.70 -4.92 11.92
N GLN A 110 -12.63 -3.59 11.87
CA GLN A 110 -13.78 -2.73 11.51
C GLN A 110 -14.27 -2.94 10.08
N ARG A 111 -13.42 -3.50 9.21
CA ARG A 111 -13.74 -3.90 7.84
C ARG A 111 -14.18 -5.37 7.72
N ASN A 112 -14.25 -6.11 8.83
CA ASN A 112 -14.50 -7.54 8.85
C ASN A 112 -13.49 -8.36 8.01
N ILE A 113 -12.24 -7.90 7.92
CA ILE A 113 -11.18 -8.61 7.22
C ILE A 113 -10.49 -9.55 8.21
N VAL A 114 -10.54 -10.86 7.95
CA VAL A 114 -9.85 -11.85 8.79
C VAL A 114 -8.34 -11.76 8.54
N VAL A 115 -7.56 -11.77 9.62
CA VAL A 115 -6.09 -11.82 9.56
C VAL A 115 -5.52 -12.83 10.56
N ASN A 116 -4.41 -13.45 10.18
CA ASN A 116 -3.67 -14.43 10.96
C ASN A 116 -2.29 -13.87 11.34
N SER A 117 -1.53 -14.60 12.17
CA SER A 117 -0.23 -14.14 12.70
C SER A 117 0.84 -13.88 11.62
N ASN A 118 0.68 -14.42 10.42
CA ASN A 118 1.66 -14.31 9.32
C ASN A 118 1.33 -13.18 8.32
N ASN A 119 0.29 -12.39 8.58
CA ASN A 119 -0.18 -11.35 7.66
C ASN A 119 0.54 -10.00 7.84
N PHE A 120 1.48 -9.89 8.79
CA PHE A 120 2.11 -8.62 9.14
C PHE A 120 3.62 -8.74 9.29
N TYR A 121 4.32 -7.84 8.60
CA TYR A 121 5.76 -7.65 8.69
C TYR A 121 6.08 -6.17 8.97
N THR A 122 7.27 -5.93 9.50
CA THR A 122 7.80 -4.59 9.69
C THR A 122 9.21 -4.55 9.12
N THR A 123 9.41 -3.75 8.09
CA THR A 123 10.74 -3.45 7.57
C THR A 123 11.29 -2.21 8.27
N LYS A 124 12.42 -2.40 8.96
CA LYS A 124 13.15 -1.32 9.64
C LYS A 124 14.16 -0.69 8.69
N TYR A 125 14.18 0.64 8.64
CA TYR A 125 15.14 1.41 7.87
C TYR A 125 16.09 2.17 8.80
N ASN A 126 17.36 2.22 8.43
CA ASN A 126 18.39 2.90 9.22
C ASN A 126 18.24 4.43 9.18
N THR A 127 17.65 4.95 8.10
CA THR A 127 17.41 6.38 7.86
C THR A 127 16.27 6.89 8.73
N SER A 128 16.40 8.12 9.23
CA SER A 128 15.28 8.80 9.91
C SER A 128 14.26 9.31 8.89
N ILE A 129 13.00 9.48 9.30
CA ILE A 129 11.99 10.01 8.37
C ILE A 129 12.29 11.46 7.93
N ASN A 130 12.99 12.23 8.77
CA ASN A 130 13.38 13.60 8.44
C ASN A 130 14.52 13.62 7.41
N ASP A 131 15.49 12.71 7.51
CA ASP A 131 16.55 12.59 6.50
C ASP A 131 15.97 12.11 5.18
N ALA A 132 15.07 11.12 5.21
CA ALA A 132 14.35 10.69 4.01
C ALA A 132 13.55 11.85 3.38
N LEU A 133 12.93 12.72 4.19
CA LEU A 133 12.21 13.89 3.69
C LEU A 133 13.16 14.88 3.02
N ASN A 134 14.34 15.12 3.62
CA ASN A 134 15.34 16.01 3.06
C ASN A 134 15.81 15.49 1.69
N GLU A 135 16.05 14.19 1.54
CA GLU A 135 16.38 13.59 0.24
C GLU A 135 15.26 13.82 -0.79
N GLN A 136 13.99 13.61 -0.42
CA GLN A 136 12.85 13.88 -1.31
C GLN A 136 12.77 15.34 -1.76
N MET A 137 13.12 16.28 -0.88
CA MET A 137 13.09 17.72 -1.16
C MET A 137 14.23 18.18 -2.07
N ASN A 138 15.25 17.35 -2.33
CA ASN A 138 16.44 17.70 -3.11
C ASN A 138 16.47 17.09 -4.53
N LEU A 139 15.37 16.51 -5.01
CA LEU A 139 15.33 15.68 -6.23
C LEU A 139 15.33 16.38 -7.60
N GLY A 140 15.57 17.70 -7.67
CA GLY A 140 15.59 18.42 -8.95
C GLY A 140 14.37 18.13 -9.82
N ASP A 141 14.55 17.57 -11.01
CA ASP A 141 13.45 17.25 -11.93
C ASP A 141 12.47 16.17 -11.40
N ALA A 142 12.96 15.27 -10.53
CA ALA A 142 12.15 14.25 -9.87
C ALA A 142 11.47 14.74 -8.58
N TYR A 143 11.50 16.06 -8.31
CA TYR A 143 10.87 16.64 -7.13
C TYR A 143 9.39 16.22 -6.98
N PRO A 144 8.94 15.82 -5.77
CA PRO A 144 7.58 15.39 -5.55
C PRO A 144 6.52 16.45 -5.91
N ARG A 145 5.51 16.04 -6.67
CA ARG A 145 4.45 16.93 -7.19
C ARG A 145 3.08 16.56 -6.67
N THR A 146 2.17 17.52 -6.71
CA THR A 146 0.75 17.34 -6.43
C THR A 146 -0.09 17.98 -7.53
N ASP A 147 -1.27 17.43 -7.80
CA ASP A 147 -2.20 17.92 -8.81
C ASP A 147 -3.34 18.70 -8.13
N LEU A 148 -3.35 20.02 -8.34
CA LEU A 148 -4.33 20.90 -7.71
C LEU A 148 -5.70 20.88 -8.39
N SER A 149 -5.82 20.29 -9.59
CA SER A 149 -7.09 20.19 -10.32
C SER A 149 -8.16 19.38 -9.55
N LYS A 150 -7.74 18.54 -8.60
CA LYS A 150 -8.61 17.72 -7.76
C LYS A 150 -9.22 18.46 -6.57
N TYR A 151 -8.79 19.69 -6.28
CA TYR A 151 -9.35 20.54 -5.23
C TYR A 151 -10.32 21.59 -5.78
N ALA A 152 -11.06 21.27 -6.85
CA ALA A 152 -12.03 22.17 -7.49
C ALA A 152 -13.07 22.78 -6.51
N ASN A 153 -13.31 22.14 -5.37
CA ASN A 153 -14.21 22.61 -4.32
C ASN A 153 -13.63 23.72 -3.41
N LEU A 154 -12.34 24.08 -3.54
CA LEU A 154 -11.68 25.14 -2.77
C LEU A 154 -11.70 26.52 -3.47
N SER A 155 -12.61 26.75 -4.42
CA SER A 155 -12.67 27.99 -5.21
C SER A 155 -11.35 28.31 -5.93
N ILE A 156 -10.58 27.29 -6.31
CA ILE A 156 -9.33 27.47 -7.07
C ILE A 156 -9.71 27.77 -8.53
N PRO A 157 -9.24 28.90 -9.09
CA PRO A 157 -9.48 29.23 -10.50
C PRO A 157 -9.01 28.10 -11.44
N LYS A 158 -9.81 27.75 -12.46
CA LYS A 158 -9.53 26.65 -13.40
C LYS A 158 -8.20 26.79 -14.14
N ASP A 159 -7.72 28.02 -14.33
CA ASP A 159 -6.42 28.36 -14.90
C ASP A 159 -5.23 27.97 -14.01
N LYS A 160 -5.48 27.62 -12.74
CA LYS A 160 -4.49 27.07 -11.80
C LYS A 160 -4.59 25.54 -11.65
N TYR A 161 -5.21 24.85 -12.59
CA TYR A 161 -5.21 23.39 -12.63
C TYR A 161 -3.91 22.88 -13.25
N GLY A 162 -3.30 21.88 -12.61
CA GLY A 162 -2.06 21.28 -13.09
C GLY A 162 -1.20 20.70 -11.97
N TRP A 163 -0.01 20.25 -12.37
CA TRP A 163 1.00 19.69 -11.50
C TRP A 163 1.89 20.78 -10.91
N TYR A 164 1.97 20.82 -9.58
CA TYR A 164 2.80 21.77 -8.83
C TYR A 164 3.78 21.02 -7.93
N ALA A 165 4.91 21.66 -7.60
CA ALA A 165 5.78 21.19 -6.53
C ALA A 165 4.98 21.08 -5.22
N ALA A 166 5.06 19.94 -4.54
CA ALA A 166 4.41 19.75 -3.25
C ALA A 166 5.16 20.50 -2.14
N ASN A 167 4.44 21.03 -1.14
CA ASN A 167 5.09 21.62 0.04
C ASN A 167 5.63 20.52 0.99
N LYS A 168 6.53 20.91 1.89
CA LYS A 168 7.20 20.02 2.84
C LYS A 168 6.22 19.21 3.67
N GLU A 169 5.16 19.86 4.17
CA GLU A 169 4.14 19.24 5.03
C GLU A 169 3.35 18.17 4.27
N SER A 170 3.03 18.41 3.00
CA SER A 170 2.33 17.45 2.15
C SER A 170 3.22 16.26 1.82
N ILE A 171 4.50 16.49 1.51
CA ILE A 171 5.45 15.40 1.28
C ILE A 171 5.60 14.55 2.53
N PHE A 172 5.80 15.18 3.70
CA PHE A 172 5.91 14.48 4.97
C PHE A 172 4.65 13.68 5.30
N TYR A 173 3.45 14.25 5.14
CA TYR A 173 2.19 13.54 5.37
C TYR A 173 2.08 12.28 4.50
N HIS A 174 2.45 12.35 3.22
CA HIS A 174 2.35 11.19 2.32
C HIS A 174 3.46 10.15 2.50
N MET A 175 4.62 10.58 2.97
CA MET A 175 5.74 9.68 3.26
C MET A 175 5.63 9.07 4.67
N ASN A 176 4.94 9.70 5.62
CA ASN A 176 4.84 9.21 6.99
C ASN A 176 3.83 8.05 7.10
N PRO A 177 4.27 6.81 7.39
CA PRO A 177 3.37 5.67 7.53
C PRO A 177 2.36 5.88 8.67
N GLY A 178 2.80 6.57 9.73
CA GLY A 178 1.95 6.92 10.88
C GLY A 178 0.76 7.81 10.50
N SER A 179 0.85 8.62 9.44
CA SER A 179 -0.26 9.44 8.95
C SER A 179 -1.44 8.62 8.41
N PHE A 180 -1.23 7.34 8.10
CA PHE A 180 -2.25 6.44 7.57
C PHE A 180 -2.62 5.31 8.51
N ILE A 181 -1.70 4.90 9.39
CA ILE A 181 -1.92 3.80 10.32
C ILE A 181 -2.39 4.34 11.66
N ASN A 182 -1.80 5.40 12.19
CA ASN A 182 -2.08 5.92 13.52
C ASN A 182 -3.15 7.02 13.49
N THR A 183 -4.29 6.70 12.88
CA THR A 183 -5.45 7.58 12.74
C THR A 183 -6.68 6.96 13.39
N GLU A 184 -7.53 7.79 13.97
CA GLU A 184 -8.83 7.37 14.53
C GLU A 184 -9.83 6.94 13.43
N VAL A 185 -9.56 7.33 12.17
CA VAL A 185 -10.44 7.07 11.02
C VAL A 185 -9.92 5.90 10.20
N VAL A 186 -10.76 4.88 10.03
CA VAL A 186 -10.54 3.76 9.09
C VAL A 186 -10.35 4.30 7.68
N THR A 187 -9.21 3.98 7.06
CA THR A 187 -8.86 4.48 5.72
C THR A 187 -8.36 3.37 4.82
N ASP A 188 -8.67 3.43 3.53
CA ASP A 188 -8.15 2.48 2.51
C ASP A 188 -6.66 2.70 2.26
N ASN A 189 -6.10 3.81 2.77
CA ASN A 189 -4.70 4.15 2.56
C ASN A 189 -3.75 3.10 3.15
N ILE A 190 -4.19 2.25 4.08
CA ILE A 190 -3.38 1.14 4.60
C ILE A 190 -3.01 0.12 3.51
N PHE A 191 -3.82 0.01 2.44
CA PHE A 191 -3.56 -0.92 1.34
C PHE A 191 -2.30 -0.55 0.54
N GLN A 192 -1.72 0.64 0.76
CA GLN A 192 -0.43 0.99 0.17
C GLN A 192 0.73 0.15 0.73
N PHE A 193 0.54 -0.48 1.89
CA PHE A 193 1.52 -1.32 2.57
C PHE A 193 1.34 -2.81 2.25
N VAL A 194 0.42 -3.17 1.35
CA VAL A 194 0.22 -4.56 0.95
C VAL A 194 1.44 -5.08 0.19
N VAL A 195 1.88 -6.28 0.57
CA VAL A 195 2.99 -7.00 -0.07
C VAL A 195 2.56 -7.44 -1.46
N LEU A 196 3.33 -7.00 -2.46
CA LEU A 196 3.11 -7.22 -3.88
C LEU A 196 3.94 -8.38 -4.43
N SER A 197 4.87 -8.92 -3.65
CA SER A 197 5.77 -10.04 -4.01
C SER A 197 5.15 -11.43 -3.77
N VAL A 198 3.85 -11.49 -3.45
CA VAL A 198 3.12 -12.72 -3.15
C VAL A 198 1.79 -12.71 -3.91
N SER A 199 1.40 -13.87 -4.45
CA SER A 199 0.09 -14.06 -5.05
C SER A 199 -1.02 -13.93 -4.01
N THR A 200 -2.13 -13.30 -4.38
CA THR A 200 -3.31 -13.25 -3.49
C THR A 200 -4.08 -14.56 -3.48
N GLY A 201 -3.95 -15.39 -4.50
CA GLY A 201 -4.74 -16.62 -4.65
C GLY A 201 -6.20 -16.36 -5.01
N VAL A 202 -6.54 -15.16 -5.48
CA VAL A 202 -7.91 -14.82 -5.87
C VAL A 202 -8.30 -15.68 -7.07
N ASN A 203 -9.48 -16.30 -7.00
CA ASN A 203 -9.94 -17.20 -8.04
C ASN A 203 -10.26 -16.44 -9.35
N GLU A 204 -10.18 -17.14 -10.47
CA GLU A 204 -10.37 -16.55 -11.81
C GLU A 204 -11.73 -15.86 -11.98
N LYS A 205 -12.80 -16.38 -11.36
CA LYS A 205 -14.14 -15.80 -11.47
C LYS A 205 -14.15 -14.39 -10.89
N ASP A 206 -13.59 -14.19 -9.70
CA ASP A 206 -13.54 -12.89 -9.04
C ASP A 206 -12.60 -11.93 -9.79
N LEU A 207 -11.48 -12.43 -10.33
CA LEU A 207 -10.61 -11.63 -11.21
C LEU A 207 -11.35 -11.16 -12.47
N ASN A 208 -12.14 -12.04 -13.09
CA ASN A 208 -12.95 -11.69 -14.26
C ASN A 208 -14.08 -10.71 -13.93
N GLU A 209 -14.64 -10.77 -12.72
CA GLU A 209 -15.59 -9.76 -12.22
C GLU A 209 -14.93 -8.39 -12.06
N ILE A 210 -13.73 -8.33 -11.48
CA ILE A 210 -12.94 -7.09 -11.38
C ILE A 210 -12.62 -6.50 -12.76
N LEU A 211 -12.36 -7.37 -13.74
CA LEU A 211 -12.02 -7.02 -15.11
C LEU A 211 -13.23 -6.78 -16.02
N TYR A 212 -14.45 -6.94 -15.50
CA TYR A 212 -15.66 -6.72 -16.29
C TYR A 212 -15.71 -5.28 -16.82
N GLY A 213 -16.01 -5.16 -18.12
CA GLY A 213 -16.07 -3.89 -18.85
C GLY A 213 -14.73 -3.18 -19.08
N GLN A 214 -13.59 -3.77 -18.73
CA GLN A 214 -12.26 -3.14 -18.84
C GLN A 214 -11.62 -3.30 -20.23
N GLY A 215 -12.39 -3.10 -21.30
CA GLY A 215 -11.89 -3.17 -22.67
C GLY A 215 -11.25 -4.53 -23.00
N ILE A 216 -10.05 -4.53 -23.57
CA ILE A 216 -9.34 -5.77 -23.92
C ILE A 216 -8.91 -6.61 -22.71
N LEU A 217 -8.93 -6.02 -21.49
CA LEU A 217 -8.62 -6.74 -20.26
C LEU A 217 -9.80 -7.56 -19.74
N HIS A 218 -11.02 -7.34 -20.27
CA HIS A 218 -12.19 -8.13 -19.91
C HIS A 218 -11.93 -9.62 -20.16
N GLY A 219 -12.20 -10.44 -19.14
CA GLY A 219 -12.06 -11.90 -19.25
C GLY A 219 -10.61 -12.40 -19.18
N MET A 220 -9.63 -11.53 -18.89
CA MET A 220 -8.21 -11.91 -18.82
C MET A 220 -7.78 -12.39 -17.43
N GLY A 221 -8.70 -12.76 -16.54
CA GLY A 221 -8.41 -13.18 -15.16
C GLY A 221 -7.38 -14.31 -15.08
N SER A 222 -7.52 -15.34 -15.93
CA SER A 222 -6.55 -16.44 -16.00
C SER A 222 -5.13 -15.97 -16.37
N ALA A 223 -4.98 -15.03 -17.31
CA ALA A 223 -3.67 -14.50 -17.69
C ALA A 223 -2.99 -13.73 -16.54
N PHE A 224 -3.76 -12.96 -15.76
CA PHE A 224 -3.24 -12.27 -14.57
C PHE A 224 -2.88 -13.24 -13.44
N ALA A 225 -3.70 -14.26 -13.19
CA ALA A 225 -3.39 -15.32 -12.23
C ALA A 225 -2.12 -16.10 -12.63
N GLU A 226 -1.97 -16.41 -13.91
CA GLU A 226 -0.77 -17.06 -14.43
C GLU A 226 0.47 -16.18 -14.31
N ALA A 227 0.37 -14.90 -14.69
CA ALA A 227 1.45 -13.93 -14.54
C ALA A 227 1.91 -13.82 -13.08
N SER A 228 0.96 -13.77 -12.14
CA SER A 228 1.19 -13.76 -10.70
C SER A 228 1.98 -14.99 -10.25
N ARG A 229 1.53 -16.19 -10.65
CA ARG A 229 2.20 -17.45 -10.32
C ARG A 229 3.63 -17.54 -10.87
N ILE A 230 3.85 -17.11 -12.11
CA ILE A 230 5.16 -17.22 -12.78
C ILE A 230 6.15 -16.21 -12.21
N HIS A 231 5.70 -15.00 -11.90
CA HIS A 231 6.58 -13.89 -11.54
C HIS A 231 6.53 -13.51 -10.06
N SER A 232 5.77 -14.23 -9.23
CA SER A 232 5.57 -13.93 -7.81
C SER A 232 5.15 -12.47 -7.61
N ILE A 233 4.08 -12.07 -8.29
CA ILE A 233 3.51 -10.72 -8.16
C ILE A 233 2.04 -10.84 -7.83
N ASN A 234 1.56 -10.00 -6.92
CA ASN A 234 0.15 -9.84 -6.61
C ASN A 234 -0.70 -9.55 -7.88
N GLU A 235 -1.62 -10.44 -8.22
CA GLU A 235 -2.46 -10.35 -9.42
C GLU A 235 -3.41 -9.14 -9.41
N LEU A 236 -3.91 -8.74 -8.23
CA LEU A 236 -4.74 -7.54 -8.09
C LEU A 236 -3.95 -6.27 -8.40
N TYR A 237 -2.67 -6.23 -8.00
CA TYR A 237 -1.77 -5.16 -8.40
C TYR A 237 -1.54 -5.13 -9.90
N LEU A 238 -1.24 -6.27 -10.53
CA LEU A 238 -1.05 -6.34 -11.97
C LEU A 238 -2.28 -5.84 -12.73
N ILE A 239 -3.49 -6.20 -12.28
CA ILE A 239 -4.73 -5.68 -12.86
C ILE A 239 -4.84 -4.16 -12.70
N SER A 240 -4.61 -3.64 -11.49
CA SER A 240 -4.66 -2.19 -11.23
C SER A 240 -3.68 -1.42 -12.11
N HIS A 241 -2.47 -1.94 -12.24
CA HIS A 241 -1.40 -1.37 -13.05
C HIS A 241 -1.77 -1.41 -14.54
N ALA A 242 -2.19 -2.56 -15.06
CA ALA A 242 -2.61 -2.67 -16.46
C ALA A 242 -3.77 -1.73 -16.78
N LYS A 243 -4.77 -1.61 -15.90
CA LYS A 243 -5.90 -0.67 -16.09
C LYS A 243 -5.43 0.77 -16.20
N LEU A 244 -4.49 1.19 -15.35
CA LEU A 244 -3.93 2.54 -15.40
C LEU A 244 -3.19 2.77 -16.72
N GLU A 245 -2.22 1.91 -17.06
CA GLU A 245 -1.35 2.06 -18.23
C GLU A 245 -2.11 1.96 -19.56
N THR A 246 -3.23 1.25 -19.58
CA THR A 246 -4.02 1.05 -20.80
C THR A 246 -5.27 1.92 -20.88
N GLY A 247 -5.53 2.76 -19.88
CA GLY A 247 -6.79 3.51 -19.78
C GLY A 247 -8.00 2.57 -19.80
N ASN A 248 -8.06 1.63 -18.86
CA ASN A 248 -9.07 0.57 -18.76
C ASN A 248 -9.16 -0.32 -20.02
N GLY A 249 -8.01 -0.77 -20.53
CA GLY A 249 -7.90 -1.67 -21.67
C GLY A 249 -8.28 -1.04 -23.01
N SER A 250 -8.30 0.29 -23.11
CA SER A 250 -8.81 1.02 -24.28
C SER A 250 -7.71 1.58 -25.18
N SER A 251 -6.46 1.68 -24.70
CA SER A 251 -5.36 2.26 -25.45
C SER A 251 -5.07 1.51 -26.75
N LYS A 252 -4.54 2.24 -27.75
CA LYS A 252 -4.20 1.67 -29.06
C LYS A 252 -3.21 0.53 -28.94
N LEU A 253 -2.19 0.69 -28.10
CA LEU A 253 -1.15 -0.31 -27.89
C LEU A 253 -1.67 -1.54 -27.13
N ALA A 254 -2.57 -1.36 -26.17
CA ALA A 254 -3.23 -2.47 -25.48
C ALA A 254 -4.14 -3.28 -26.41
N LYS A 255 -4.88 -2.62 -27.30
CA LYS A 255 -5.72 -3.27 -28.33
C LYS A 255 -4.90 -3.96 -29.44
N GLY A 256 -3.61 -3.64 -29.49
CA GLY A 256 -2.59 -4.19 -30.35
C GLY A 256 -2.47 -3.50 -31.70
N VAL A 257 -1.24 -3.51 -32.23
CA VAL A 257 -0.86 -2.95 -33.54
C VAL A 257 -0.14 -4.01 -34.38
N TYR A 258 -0.18 -3.89 -35.70
CA TYR A 258 0.57 -4.79 -36.57
C TYR A 258 1.92 -4.18 -36.92
N LEU A 259 2.97 -4.99 -36.79
CA LEU A 259 4.30 -4.67 -37.27
C LEU A 259 4.77 -5.75 -38.24
N ASP A 260 5.43 -5.31 -39.31
CA ASP A 260 6.21 -6.22 -40.16
C ASP A 260 7.57 -6.57 -39.55
N GLU A 261 8.30 -7.48 -40.18
CA GLU A 261 9.62 -7.94 -39.71
C GLU A 261 10.70 -6.84 -39.62
N ASN A 262 10.46 -5.68 -40.22
CA ASN A 262 11.33 -4.50 -40.15
C ASN A 262 10.79 -3.45 -39.16
N TYR A 263 9.86 -3.83 -38.29
CA TYR A 263 9.21 -2.97 -37.30
C TYR A 263 8.46 -1.78 -37.91
N LYS A 264 7.91 -1.93 -39.11
CA LYS A 264 7.05 -0.91 -39.72
C LYS A 264 5.59 -1.17 -39.40
N LEU A 265 4.86 -0.13 -39.03
CA LEU A 265 3.42 -0.21 -38.79
C LEU A 265 2.69 -0.52 -40.08
N VAL A 266 1.82 -1.53 -40.01
CA VAL A 266 0.87 -1.87 -41.07
C VAL A 266 -0.53 -1.97 -40.50
N ASP A 267 -1.54 -1.88 -41.35
CA ASP A 267 -2.91 -2.23 -40.97
C ASP A 267 -3.12 -3.76 -40.98
N LYS A 268 -4.35 -4.20 -40.69
CA LYS A 268 -4.72 -5.63 -40.69
C LYS A 268 -4.55 -6.29 -42.06
N ASP A 269 -4.60 -5.50 -43.14
CA ASP A 269 -4.53 -5.95 -44.53
C ASP A 269 -3.09 -5.84 -45.08
N GLY A 270 -2.15 -5.33 -44.29
CA GLY A 270 -0.72 -5.23 -44.55
C GLY A 270 -0.27 -3.90 -45.21
N TYR A 271 -1.13 -2.88 -45.31
CA TYR A 271 -0.73 -1.58 -45.87
C TYR A 271 0.04 -0.75 -44.85
N PHE A 272 1.12 -0.09 -45.28
CA PHE A 272 1.89 0.78 -44.39
C PHE A 272 1.03 1.94 -43.86
N ILE A 273 1.05 2.14 -42.56
CA ILE A 273 0.32 3.21 -41.86
C ILE A 273 1.27 4.04 -40.99
N ASN A 274 0.89 5.29 -40.71
CA ASN A 274 1.54 6.10 -39.69
C ASN A 274 0.97 5.82 -38.27
N SER A 275 1.49 6.51 -37.26
CA SER A 275 1.03 6.35 -35.87
C SER A 275 -0.43 6.73 -35.63
N SER A 276 -1.06 7.58 -36.46
CA SER A 276 -2.50 7.86 -36.39
C SER A 276 -3.36 6.76 -37.01
N GLY A 277 -2.76 5.83 -37.77
CA GLY A 277 -3.47 4.76 -38.49
C GLY A 277 -3.87 5.13 -39.91
N THR A 278 -3.38 6.25 -40.44
CA THR A 278 -3.58 6.65 -41.83
C THR A 278 -2.64 5.86 -42.73
N GLN A 279 -3.17 5.31 -43.81
CA GLN A 279 -2.36 4.66 -44.84
C GLN A 279 -1.40 5.67 -45.48
N ILE A 280 -0.12 5.32 -45.54
CA ILE A 280 0.97 6.15 -46.08
C ILE A 280 1.78 5.45 -47.18
N GLY A 281 1.43 4.21 -47.52
CA GLY A 281 2.16 3.45 -48.53
C GLY A 281 1.40 2.25 -49.07
N GLY A 282 2.09 1.48 -49.90
CA GLY A 282 1.61 0.20 -50.42
C GLY A 282 1.59 -0.90 -49.36
N LYS A 283 1.32 -2.12 -49.81
CA LYS A 283 1.31 -3.31 -48.96
C LYS A 283 2.74 -3.79 -48.68
N THR A 284 3.03 -4.19 -47.45
CA THR A 284 4.31 -4.84 -47.13
C THR A 284 4.42 -6.18 -47.85
N SER A 285 5.61 -6.49 -48.37
CA SER A 285 5.94 -7.82 -48.91
C SER A 285 6.45 -8.78 -47.83
N LYS A 286 6.58 -8.29 -46.60
CA LYS A 286 7.13 -9.03 -45.46
C LYS A 286 6.03 -9.69 -44.62
N SER A 287 6.44 -10.66 -43.82
CA SER A 287 5.57 -11.19 -42.78
C SER A 287 5.27 -10.11 -41.73
N TYR A 288 4.06 -10.13 -41.18
CA TYR A 288 3.65 -9.19 -40.13
C TYR A 288 2.78 -9.87 -39.09
N LYS A 289 2.84 -9.38 -37.85
CA LYS A 289 2.06 -9.92 -36.72
C LYS A 289 1.49 -8.80 -35.88
N LYS A 290 0.34 -9.08 -35.27
CA LYS A 290 -0.27 -8.19 -34.28
C LYS A 290 0.45 -8.37 -32.95
N VAL A 291 0.81 -7.28 -32.29
CA VAL A 291 1.50 -7.27 -31.01
C VAL A 291 0.77 -6.39 -30.01
N TYR A 292 0.89 -6.72 -28.73
CA TYR A 292 0.13 -6.13 -27.63
C TYR A 292 1.06 -5.71 -26.50
N ASN A 293 0.75 -4.63 -25.79
CA ASN A 293 1.49 -4.22 -24.59
C ASN A 293 0.51 -3.66 -23.55
N MET A 294 0.45 -4.33 -22.38
CA MET A 294 -0.54 -4.03 -21.34
C MET A 294 -0.02 -3.14 -20.22
N PHE A 295 1.27 -2.78 -20.23
CA PHE A 295 1.90 -1.99 -19.17
C PHE A 295 2.79 -0.87 -19.71
N GLY A 296 2.64 -0.51 -21.00
CA GLY A 296 3.43 0.57 -21.60
C GLY A 296 4.94 0.32 -21.65
N ILE A 297 5.41 -0.92 -21.52
CA ILE A 297 6.84 -1.23 -21.43
C ILE A 297 7.56 -0.80 -22.71
N GLY A 298 8.56 0.08 -22.60
CA GLY A 298 9.32 0.61 -23.73
C GLY A 298 8.64 1.77 -24.48
N ALA A 299 7.51 2.29 -23.99
CA ALA A 299 6.81 3.42 -24.58
C ALA A 299 7.41 4.76 -24.12
N PHE A 300 8.51 5.21 -24.75
CA PHE A 300 9.17 6.48 -24.42
C PHE A 300 8.41 7.71 -24.92
N ASP A 301 8.50 8.84 -24.21
CA ASP A 301 7.72 10.08 -24.43
C ASP A 301 7.74 10.61 -25.88
N SER A 302 8.87 10.48 -26.59
CA SER A 302 9.02 10.98 -27.96
C SER A 302 8.31 10.12 -29.01
N ASN A 303 8.09 8.82 -28.74
CA ASN A 303 7.37 7.91 -29.64
C ASN A 303 6.80 6.68 -28.89
N PRO A 304 5.79 6.89 -28.02
CA PRO A 304 5.36 5.86 -27.08
C PRO A 304 4.75 4.64 -27.79
N LEU A 305 4.05 4.88 -28.91
CA LEU A 305 3.44 3.81 -29.69
C LEU A 305 4.51 2.89 -30.30
N MET A 306 5.52 3.45 -30.97
CA MET A 306 6.52 2.62 -31.66
C MET A 306 7.44 1.91 -30.67
N GLY A 307 7.93 2.61 -29.65
CA GLY A 307 8.81 1.99 -28.65
C GLY A 307 8.14 0.81 -27.96
N GLY A 308 6.88 1.00 -27.53
CA GLY A 308 6.11 -0.06 -26.88
C GLY A 308 5.73 -1.21 -27.83
N ALA A 309 5.49 -0.93 -29.10
CA ALA A 309 5.17 -1.96 -30.11
C ALA A 309 6.40 -2.78 -30.52
N ILE A 310 7.56 -2.13 -30.69
CA ILE A 310 8.83 -2.81 -30.98
C ILE A 310 9.18 -3.76 -29.83
N ARG A 311 9.10 -3.27 -28.59
CA ARG A 311 9.29 -4.11 -27.39
C ARG A 311 8.36 -5.33 -27.42
N ALA A 312 7.07 -5.11 -27.67
CA ALA A 312 6.10 -6.21 -27.75
C ALA A 312 6.42 -7.23 -28.85
N TYR A 313 6.93 -6.77 -30.00
CA TYR A 313 7.36 -7.63 -31.10
C TYR A 313 8.57 -8.50 -30.74
N GLU A 314 9.59 -7.88 -30.12
CA GLU A 314 10.82 -8.54 -29.68
C GLU A 314 10.55 -9.60 -28.61
N GLU A 315 9.66 -9.31 -27.67
CA GLU A 315 9.27 -10.23 -26.59
C GLU A 315 8.23 -11.29 -27.03
N GLY A 316 7.74 -11.21 -28.28
CA GLY A 316 6.75 -12.17 -28.80
C GLY A 316 5.36 -12.04 -28.18
N TRP A 317 4.95 -10.82 -27.79
CA TRP A 317 3.64 -10.52 -27.23
C TRP A 317 2.57 -10.42 -28.31
N ASP A 318 2.35 -11.53 -29.01
CA ASP A 318 1.40 -11.65 -30.14
C ASP A 318 -0.05 -11.99 -29.72
N THR A 319 -0.30 -12.06 -28.41
CA THR A 319 -1.64 -12.19 -27.81
C THR A 319 -1.75 -11.33 -26.55
N PRO A 320 -2.97 -10.91 -26.14
CA PRO A 320 -3.18 -10.21 -24.88
C PRO A 320 -2.61 -10.94 -23.67
N ALA A 321 -2.81 -12.26 -23.58
CA ALA A 321 -2.30 -13.07 -22.47
C ALA A 321 -0.76 -13.06 -22.40
N LYS A 322 -0.06 -13.25 -23.52
CA LYS A 322 1.41 -13.16 -23.56
C LYS A 322 1.92 -11.78 -23.15
N ALA A 323 1.22 -10.71 -23.53
CA ALA A 323 1.57 -9.35 -23.12
C ALA A 323 1.38 -9.12 -21.61
N ILE A 324 0.35 -9.71 -21.00
CA ILE A 324 0.11 -9.66 -19.54
C ILE A 324 1.22 -10.42 -18.81
N ILE A 325 1.45 -11.68 -19.18
CA ILE A 325 2.44 -12.55 -18.53
C ILE A 325 3.85 -12.00 -18.71
N GLY A 326 4.24 -11.74 -19.96
CA GLY A 326 5.57 -11.23 -20.28
C GLY A 326 5.81 -9.82 -19.72
N GLY A 327 4.79 -8.96 -19.69
CA GLY A 327 4.89 -7.62 -19.10
C GLY A 327 5.10 -7.64 -17.59
N ALA A 328 4.45 -8.57 -16.88
CA ALA A 328 4.65 -8.74 -15.43
C ALA A 328 6.11 -9.01 -15.06
N LYS A 329 6.87 -9.74 -15.89
CA LYS A 329 8.33 -9.92 -15.73
C LYS A 329 9.08 -8.60 -15.58
N PHE A 330 8.72 -7.57 -16.37
CA PHE A 330 9.39 -6.27 -16.33
C PHE A 330 9.06 -5.51 -15.05
N ILE A 331 7.80 -5.58 -14.59
CA ILE A 331 7.39 -4.98 -13.31
C ILE A 331 8.11 -5.66 -12.14
N ASN A 332 8.18 -7.00 -12.15
CA ASN A 332 8.89 -7.75 -11.11
C ASN A 332 10.37 -7.36 -11.06
N ASN A 333 11.08 -7.45 -12.20
CA ASN A 333 12.51 -7.13 -12.26
C ASN A 333 12.80 -5.66 -11.95
N GLY A 334 11.88 -4.77 -12.36
CA GLY A 334 11.99 -3.34 -12.18
C GLY A 334 11.85 -2.92 -10.72
N TYR A 335 10.92 -3.51 -9.95
CA TYR A 335 10.59 -3.04 -8.60
C TYR A 335 10.55 -4.15 -7.56
N ILE A 336 9.72 -5.17 -7.78
CA ILE A 336 9.39 -6.19 -6.77
C ILE A 336 10.64 -6.96 -6.33
N ASN A 337 11.43 -7.49 -7.26
CA ASN A 337 12.66 -8.23 -6.98
C ASN A 337 13.80 -7.33 -6.44
N ARG A 338 13.62 -6.01 -6.45
CA ARG A 338 14.58 -5.05 -5.86
C ARG A 338 14.21 -4.67 -4.42
N GLY A 339 13.19 -5.31 -3.84
CA GLY A 339 12.69 -5.01 -2.50
C GLY A 339 11.68 -3.85 -2.44
N GLN A 340 11.29 -3.26 -3.58
CA GLN A 340 10.20 -2.28 -3.65
C GLN A 340 8.86 -2.97 -3.88
N ASP A 341 8.49 -3.87 -2.96
CA ASP A 341 7.36 -4.78 -3.07
C ASP A 341 6.12 -4.31 -2.30
N THR A 342 5.97 -3.02 -2.06
CA THR A 342 4.70 -2.39 -1.66
C THR A 342 4.51 -1.10 -2.46
N LEU A 343 3.26 -0.63 -2.64
CA LEU A 343 3.02 0.65 -3.31
C LEU A 343 3.77 1.79 -2.62
N TYR A 344 3.86 1.74 -1.28
CA TYR A 344 4.66 2.65 -0.50
C TYR A 344 6.15 2.63 -0.90
N LYS A 345 6.78 1.44 -0.92
CA LYS A 345 8.20 1.32 -1.26
C LYS A 345 8.48 1.69 -2.72
N MET A 346 7.57 1.40 -3.63
CA MET A 346 7.66 1.83 -5.03
C MET A 346 7.64 3.36 -5.15
N ARG A 347 6.81 4.04 -4.35
CA ARG A 347 6.72 5.50 -4.38
C ARG A 347 7.89 6.19 -3.67
N TRP A 348 8.24 5.74 -2.47
CA TRP A 348 9.14 6.49 -1.58
C TRP A 348 10.55 5.93 -1.49
N ASN A 349 10.75 4.67 -1.87
CA ASN A 349 12.01 3.93 -1.75
C ASN A 349 12.72 4.17 -0.41
N PRO A 350 12.12 3.78 0.72
CA PRO A 350 12.68 4.06 2.06
C PRO A 350 14.09 3.48 2.29
N GLU A 351 14.48 2.45 1.56
CA GLU A 351 15.84 1.87 1.59
C GLU A 351 16.89 2.86 1.05
N ASN A 352 16.56 3.55 -0.04
CA ASN A 352 17.40 4.59 -0.65
C ASN A 352 16.51 5.80 -1.02
N PRO A 353 16.11 6.62 -0.03
CA PRO A 353 15.15 7.70 -0.24
C PRO A 353 15.55 8.60 -1.39
N GLY A 354 14.57 9.04 -2.17
CA GLY A 354 14.85 9.90 -3.33
C GLY A 354 15.19 9.17 -4.63
N SER A 355 15.63 7.91 -4.57
CA SER A 355 16.05 7.16 -5.76
C SER A 355 14.98 6.20 -6.27
N HIS A 356 15.01 5.87 -7.57
CA HIS A 356 14.24 4.77 -8.19
C HIS A 356 12.75 4.74 -7.79
N GLN A 357 12.08 5.88 -7.92
CA GLN A 357 10.67 6.03 -7.57
C GLN A 357 9.77 5.78 -8.78
N TYR A 358 8.62 5.16 -8.55
CA TYR A 358 7.66 4.89 -9.62
C TYR A 358 6.98 6.16 -10.15
N ALA A 359 6.79 7.17 -9.31
CA ALA A 359 6.06 8.38 -9.68
C ALA A 359 6.54 9.60 -8.89
N THR A 360 6.38 10.79 -9.48
CA THR A 360 6.59 12.08 -8.79
C THR A 360 5.37 12.52 -7.99
N ASP A 361 4.17 12.05 -8.34
CA ASP A 361 2.91 12.34 -7.64
C ASP A 361 2.92 11.84 -6.19
N ILE A 362 2.87 12.74 -5.20
CA ILE A 362 2.84 12.38 -3.77
C ILE A 362 1.63 11.51 -3.42
N GLY A 363 0.53 11.61 -4.17
CA GLY A 363 -0.70 10.87 -3.94
C GLY A 363 -0.78 9.53 -4.68
N TRP A 364 0.25 9.13 -5.43
CA TRP A 364 0.19 7.94 -6.28
C TRP A 364 -0.16 6.68 -5.49
N ALA A 365 0.57 6.39 -4.41
CA ALA A 365 0.38 5.16 -3.63
C ALA A 365 -1.04 5.09 -3.02
N ILE A 366 -1.56 6.21 -2.53
CA ILE A 366 -2.91 6.31 -1.94
C ILE A 366 -4.00 6.09 -2.99
N LYS A 367 -3.85 6.67 -4.19
CA LYS A 367 -4.80 6.49 -5.29
C LYS A 367 -4.91 5.01 -5.66
N GLN A 368 -3.78 4.32 -5.71
CA GLN A 368 -3.73 2.88 -5.98
C GLN A 368 -4.27 2.06 -4.81
N ALA A 369 -4.01 2.45 -3.55
CA ALA A 369 -4.50 1.76 -2.36
C ALA A 369 -6.04 1.68 -2.31
N LYS A 370 -6.75 2.74 -2.73
CA LYS A 370 -8.21 2.74 -2.83
C LYS A 370 -8.72 1.70 -3.84
N ILE A 371 -8.08 1.64 -5.01
CA ILE A 371 -8.41 0.66 -6.04
C ILE A 371 -8.18 -0.76 -5.52
N PHE A 372 -7.11 -0.98 -4.76
CA PHE A 372 -6.82 -2.27 -4.14
C PHE A 372 -7.88 -2.66 -3.13
N ALA A 373 -8.26 -1.76 -2.23
CA ALA A 373 -9.32 -2.01 -1.25
C ALA A 373 -10.61 -2.46 -1.95
N ASP A 374 -10.99 -1.80 -3.05
CA ASP A 374 -12.15 -2.20 -3.86
C ASP A 374 -12.01 -3.60 -4.48
N PHE A 375 -10.81 -3.99 -4.92
CA PHE A 375 -10.56 -5.31 -5.49
C PHE A 375 -10.63 -6.41 -4.43
N TYR A 376 -10.05 -6.18 -3.25
CA TYR A 376 -10.17 -7.11 -2.13
C TYR A 376 -11.63 -7.25 -1.67
N ASN A 377 -12.40 -6.16 -1.64
CA ASN A 377 -13.83 -6.22 -1.31
C ASN A 377 -14.68 -7.01 -2.31
N LYS A 378 -14.22 -7.13 -3.57
CA LYS A 378 -14.87 -7.95 -4.62
C LYS A 378 -14.38 -9.39 -4.66
N SER A 379 -13.40 -9.75 -3.83
CA SER A 379 -12.79 -11.07 -3.82
C SER A 379 -13.34 -11.89 -2.68
N SER A 380 -13.74 -13.13 -2.96
CA SER A 380 -14.36 -14.02 -1.96
C SER A 380 -13.35 -14.74 -1.06
N ASP A 381 -12.15 -15.02 -1.57
CA ASP A 381 -11.04 -15.61 -0.82
C ASP A 381 -9.71 -15.04 -1.34
N TYR A 382 -8.78 -14.75 -0.43
CA TYR A 382 -7.50 -14.15 -0.74
C TYR A 382 -6.50 -14.20 0.42
N THR A 383 -5.23 -14.08 0.05
CA THR A 383 -4.10 -13.76 0.93
C THR A 383 -3.87 -12.25 0.92
N LEU A 384 -3.86 -11.64 2.11
CA LEU A 384 -3.58 -10.22 2.32
C LEU A 384 -2.47 -10.06 3.35
N ILE A 385 -1.30 -9.60 2.91
CA ILE A 385 -0.13 -9.43 3.76
C ILE A 385 0.29 -7.96 3.73
N PHE A 386 0.61 -7.39 4.88
CA PHE A 386 1.11 -6.02 5.02
C PHE A 386 2.57 -6.02 5.45
N ASP A 387 3.36 -5.11 4.88
CA ASP A 387 4.70 -4.76 5.34
C ASP A 387 4.75 -3.27 5.69
N ILE A 388 4.84 -3.01 6.99
CA ILE A 388 4.79 -1.66 7.54
C ILE A 388 6.22 -1.10 7.63
N PRO A 389 6.52 -0.01 6.91
CA PRO A 389 7.81 0.65 7.02
C PRO A 389 8.01 1.33 8.38
N GLN A 390 9.17 1.12 8.99
CA GLN A 390 9.58 1.75 10.24
C GLN A 390 10.92 2.47 10.05
N TYR A 391 10.89 3.81 10.02
CA TYR A 391 12.10 4.63 10.02
C TYR A 391 12.78 4.63 11.38
N ASN A 392 14.08 4.92 11.39
CA ASN A 392 14.80 5.17 12.62
C ASN A 392 14.27 6.46 13.28
N ASN A 393 14.25 6.47 14.62
CA ASN A 393 13.76 7.61 15.39
C ASN A 393 14.75 8.77 15.37
#